data_AF-A0A7S0W9Q1-F1
#
_entry.id   AF-A0A7S0W9Q1-F1
#
_cell.length_a   1.000
_cell.length_b   1.000
_cell.length_c   1.000
_cell.angle_alpha   90.00
_cell.angle_beta   90.00
_cell.angle_gamma   90.00
#
_symmetry.space_group_name_H-M   'P 1'
#
loop_
_entity.id
_entity.type
_entity.pdbx_description
1 polymer ?
#
loop_
_entity_poly.entity_id
_entity_poly.type
_entity_poly.pdbx_seq_one_letter_code
_entity_poly.pdbx_strand_id
1 'polypeptide(L)'
;REGQVRARVGVGQGGGAGGVQVEGEPETQLLAILELMRLAPEDAPSQAARALPLMAECPPNPEIFAQLAQLCLKCGEYASCVQAAKLAVATAGRIGRPIPRLWRFFAVAECVHGQAIVLQIDPEKHDKTAQDALKLEAMDRFVQAARFAAEVPADALMVVAAQHYWNASVAFMALVQTRKVVLPSLDRLIKCLAKVKVTDETDEEVRKLRVKLYVLLFECLTDAQRWSDGLEATAKSLKVLPASCHKDLWDFRIQFMGRNGKDTAAEMLKVRESGAEMVAKVWTTLAQASSSKQKQLAAYQKAVDSLADAPLSQVEYLVLYGEFLYSSGYPSEDAKNQLIAAADILLELDTAIDDEEANSHGGGSEADRSSMRSSIARTAITAKTAATSVKGSRKAGSVAGA
;
A
#
# COMPACT_ATOMS: atom_id res chain seq x y z
N ARG A 1 23.32 -20.25 39.24
CA ARG A 1 24.73 -20.65 39.42
C ARG A 1 25.55 -19.67 38.62
N GLU A 2 26.29 -18.81 39.30
CA GLU A 2 27.12 -17.77 38.69
C GLU A 2 28.26 -18.45 37.91
N GLY A 3 28.21 -18.37 36.59
CA GLY A 3 29.28 -18.84 35.70
C GLY A 3 30.32 -17.74 35.57
N GLN A 4 31.47 -17.95 36.21
CA GLN A 4 32.59 -17.02 36.20
C GLN A 4 33.24 -17.01 34.79
N VAL A 5 33.13 -15.88 34.07
CA VAL A 5 33.78 -15.66 32.77
C VAL A 5 35.28 -15.61 32.97
N ARG A 6 36.03 -16.49 32.29
CA ARG A 6 37.50 -16.50 32.32
C ARG A 6 38.04 -16.24 30.91
N ALA A 7 38.18 -14.96 30.55
CA ALA A 7 38.90 -14.58 29.34
C ALA A 7 40.41 -14.68 29.61
N ARG A 8 41.12 -15.56 28.90
CA ARG A 8 42.59 -15.60 28.91
C ARG A 8 43.11 -14.94 27.63
N VAL A 9 43.76 -13.78 27.79
CA VAL A 9 44.53 -13.17 26.70
C VAL A 9 45.88 -13.89 26.65
N GLY A 10 46.04 -14.81 25.69
CA GLY A 10 47.32 -15.40 25.38
C GLY A 10 48.11 -14.47 24.45
N VAL A 11 49.01 -13.66 25.00
CA VAL A 11 50.01 -12.96 24.17
C VAL A 11 51.11 -13.97 23.83
N GLY A 12 50.97 -14.63 22.68
CA GLY A 12 52.06 -15.38 22.08
C GLY A 12 53.07 -14.40 21.48
N GLN A 13 54.31 -14.42 21.97
CA GLN A 13 55.43 -13.79 21.26
C GLN A 13 55.66 -14.55 19.96
N GLY A 14 55.14 -14.00 18.86
CA GLY A 14 55.31 -14.52 17.50
C GLY A 14 54.22 -13.97 16.61
N GLY A 15 54.60 -13.15 15.62
CA GLY A 15 53.67 -12.42 14.75
C GLY A 15 52.60 -13.31 14.13
N GLY A 16 51.37 -13.17 14.62
CA GLY A 16 50.17 -13.84 14.14
C GLY A 16 49.01 -13.39 15.01
N ALA A 17 47.93 -12.91 14.40
CA ALA A 17 46.79 -12.25 15.03
C ALA A 17 46.35 -12.95 16.33
N GLY A 18 46.31 -12.19 17.44
CA GLY A 18 45.92 -12.68 18.76
C GLY A 18 44.45 -13.11 18.78
N GLY A 19 44.20 -14.40 18.56
CA GLY A 19 42.89 -15.00 18.70
C GLY A 19 42.51 -15.16 20.17
N VAL A 20 41.50 -14.42 20.62
CA VAL A 20 40.85 -14.71 21.91
C VAL A 20 40.13 -16.05 21.79
N GLN A 21 40.63 -17.06 22.52
CA GLN A 21 39.92 -18.33 22.73
C GLN A 21 38.95 -18.14 23.89
N VAL A 22 37.66 -18.22 23.59
CA VAL A 22 36.58 -18.17 24.58
C VAL A 22 36.24 -19.61 24.94
N GLU A 23 36.70 -20.10 26.08
CA GLU A 23 36.25 -21.38 26.64
C GLU A 23 34.91 -21.18 27.36
N GLY A 24 33.87 -21.95 27.01
CA GLY A 24 32.53 -21.85 27.60
C GLY A 24 31.49 -22.66 26.85
N GLU A 25 30.24 -22.69 27.35
CA GLU A 25 29.10 -23.27 26.62
C GLU A 25 28.94 -22.62 25.23
N PRO A 26 28.50 -23.34 24.18
CA PRO A 26 28.47 -22.84 22.80
C PRO A 26 27.67 -21.54 22.66
N GLU A 27 26.64 -21.36 23.48
CA GLU A 27 25.85 -20.13 23.57
C GLU A 27 26.69 -18.92 24.01
N THR A 28 27.56 -19.09 25.01
CA THR A 28 28.45 -18.03 25.51
C THR A 28 29.51 -17.67 24.48
N GLN A 29 30.02 -18.66 23.74
CA GLN A 29 30.97 -18.43 22.66
C GLN A 29 30.33 -17.64 21.51
N LEU A 30 29.09 -17.97 21.12
CA LEU A 30 28.34 -17.23 20.11
C LEU A 30 28.04 -15.78 20.55
N LEU A 31 27.69 -15.56 21.81
CA LEU A 31 27.51 -14.21 22.35
C LEU A 31 28.80 -13.40 22.32
N ALA A 32 29.95 -14.01 22.67
CA ALA A 32 31.24 -13.34 22.56
C ALA A 32 31.58 -12.99 21.11
N ILE A 33 31.33 -13.90 20.16
CA ILE A 33 31.49 -13.64 18.72
C ILE A 33 30.60 -12.48 18.27
N LEU A 34 29.33 -12.44 18.70
CA LEU A 34 28.42 -11.33 18.38
C LEU A 34 28.97 -9.97 18.84
N GLU A 35 29.51 -9.89 20.06
CA GLU A 35 30.10 -8.64 20.55
C GLU A 35 31.38 -8.29 19.81
N LEU A 36 32.23 -9.26 19.47
CA LEU A 36 33.43 -9.02 18.67
C LEU A 36 33.07 -8.48 17.28
N MET A 37 32.06 -9.03 16.62
CA MET A 37 31.58 -8.54 15.33
C MET A 37 31.03 -7.10 15.40
N ARG A 38 30.51 -6.67 16.56
CA ARG A 38 30.03 -5.29 16.76
C ARG A 38 31.17 -4.31 17.03
N LEU A 39 32.18 -4.74 17.79
CA LEU A 39 33.30 -3.90 18.20
C LEU A 39 34.37 -3.76 17.11
N ALA A 40 34.57 -4.81 16.31
CA ALA A 40 35.56 -4.86 15.23
C ALA A 40 34.91 -5.30 13.90
N PRO A 41 34.30 -4.36 13.14
CA PRO A 41 33.64 -4.67 11.87
C PRO A 41 34.58 -5.28 10.81
N GLU A 42 35.86 -4.92 10.82
CA GLU A 42 36.87 -5.41 9.88
C GLU A 42 37.12 -6.93 10.03
N ASP A 43 37.06 -7.44 11.26
CA ASP A 43 37.24 -8.86 11.55
C ASP A 43 35.93 -9.65 11.49
N ALA A 44 34.79 -8.97 11.29
CA ALA A 44 33.46 -9.58 11.36
C ALA A 44 33.26 -10.77 10.39
N PRO A 45 33.77 -10.76 9.13
CA PRO A 45 33.65 -11.94 8.25
C PRO A 45 34.36 -13.18 8.81
N SER A 46 35.56 -13.00 9.38
CA SER A 46 36.32 -14.08 9.99
C SER A 46 35.61 -14.63 11.24
N GLN A 47 34.99 -13.74 12.03
CA GLN A 47 34.20 -14.16 13.19
C GLN A 47 32.88 -14.86 12.78
N ALA A 48 32.24 -14.44 11.70
CA ALA A 48 31.05 -15.11 11.15
C ALA A 48 31.37 -16.55 10.74
N ALA A 49 32.50 -16.78 10.06
CA ALA A 49 32.95 -18.12 9.70
C ALA A 49 33.23 -19.00 10.93
N ARG A 50 33.80 -18.43 12.01
CA ARG A 50 34.02 -19.12 13.29
C ARG A 50 32.71 -19.47 14.01
N ALA A 51 31.66 -18.69 13.81
CA ALA A 51 30.35 -18.97 14.41
C ALA A 51 29.67 -20.21 13.80
N LEU A 52 29.97 -20.54 12.54
CA LEU A 52 29.29 -21.60 11.79
C LEU A 52 29.26 -22.98 12.46
N PRO A 53 30.40 -23.57 12.90
CA PRO A 53 30.38 -24.85 13.61
C PRO A 53 29.66 -24.75 14.95
N LEU A 54 29.80 -23.63 15.67
CA LEU A 54 29.20 -23.42 16.99
C LEU A 54 27.67 -23.33 16.94
N MET A 55 27.11 -22.85 15.82
CA MET A 55 25.67 -22.80 15.61
C MET A 55 25.02 -24.19 15.62
N ALA A 56 25.73 -25.24 15.19
CA ALA A 56 25.20 -26.61 15.18
C ALA A 56 25.13 -27.25 16.58
N GLU A 57 26.02 -26.82 17.48
CA GLU A 57 26.12 -27.34 18.85
C GLU A 57 25.26 -26.54 19.84
N CYS A 58 24.90 -25.30 19.50
CA CYS A 58 24.11 -24.44 20.36
C CYS A 58 22.64 -24.90 20.41
N PRO A 59 22.00 -24.96 21.60
CA PRO A 59 20.56 -25.16 21.70
C PRO A 59 19.82 -24.03 20.96
N PRO A 60 18.58 -24.28 20.52
CA PRO A 60 17.88 -23.33 19.68
C PRO A 60 17.53 -22.03 20.42
N ASN A 61 18.27 -20.97 20.11
CA ASN A 61 18.05 -19.62 20.64
C ASN A 61 17.76 -18.63 19.49
N PRO A 62 16.48 -18.29 19.23
CA PRO A 62 16.09 -17.41 18.14
C PRO A 62 16.71 -16.01 18.20
N GLU A 63 16.95 -15.50 19.40
CA GLU A 63 17.49 -14.15 19.58
C GLU A 63 18.95 -14.08 19.12
N ILE A 64 19.80 -14.99 19.61
CA ILE A 64 21.21 -15.06 19.24
C ILE A 64 21.36 -15.27 17.75
N PHE A 65 20.61 -16.23 17.18
CA PHE A 65 20.70 -16.55 15.77
C PHE A 65 20.18 -15.43 14.86
N ALA A 66 19.10 -14.73 15.24
CA ALA A 66 18.61 -13.58 14.47
C ALA A 66 19.61 -12.41 14.49
N GLN A 67 20.23 -12.13 15.64
CA GLN A 67 21.27 -11.10 15.76
C GLN A 67 22.53 -11.48 14.96
N LEU A 68 22.93 -12.75 14.99
CA LEU A 68 24.06 -13.25 14.22
C LEU A 68 23.79 -13.12 12.72
N ALA A 69 22.62 -13.53 12.26
CA ALA A 69 22.21 -13.37 10.87
C ALA A 69 22.31 -11.90 10.42
N GLN A 70 21.84 -10.95 11.23
CA GLN A 70 21.94 -9.52 10.93
C GLN A 70 23.38 -9.03 10.75
N LEU A 71 24.30 -9.49 11.60
CA LEU A 71 25.72 -9.10 11.50
C LEU A 71 26.40 -9.78 10.31
N CYS A 72 26.11 -11.07 10.07
CA CYS A 72 26.60 -11.79 8.89
C CYS A 72 26.15 -11.13 7.59
N LEU A 73 24.91 -10.63 7.52
CA LEU A 73 24.41 -9.87 6.38
C LEU A 73 25.23 -8.59 6.15
N LYS A 74 25.52 -7.84 7.22
CA LYS A 74 26.29 -6.58 7.13
C LYS A 74 27.74 -6.79 6.69
N CYS A 75 28.35 -7.91 7.05
CA CYS A 75 29.73 -8.22 6.67
C CYS A 75 29.83 -9.02 5.35
N GLY A 76 28.72 -9.24 4.64
CA GLY A 76 28.70 -9.93 3.34
C GLY A 76 28.85 -11.46 3.39
N GLU A 77 28.84 -12.06 4.58
CA GLU A 77 28.98 -13.51 4.77
C GLU A 77 27.60 -14.19 4.69
N TYR A 78 27.09 -14.32 3.47
CA TYR A 78 25.70 -14.70 3.22
C TYR A 78 25.38 -16.16 3.57
N ALA A 79 26.34 -17.09 3.42
CA ALA A 79 26.14 -18.49 3.77
C ALA A 79 25.87 -18.66 5.28
N SER A 80 26.70 -18.03 6.10
CA SER A 80 26.52 -18.01 7.56
C SER A 80 25.24 -17.29 7.97
N CYS A 81 24.89 -16.22 7.27
CA CYS A 81 23.63 -15.49 7.45
C CYS A 81 22.40 -16.38 7.24
N VAL A 82 22.36 -17.11 6.12
CA VAL A 82 21.25 -18.02 5.79
C VAL A 82 21.14 -19.14 6.83
N GLN A 83 22.26 -19.72 7.24
CA GLN A 83 22.25 -20.79 8.24
C GLN A 83 21.76 -20.31 9.61
N ALA A 84 22.25 -19.16 10.07
CA ALA A 84 21.79 -18.55 11.32
C ALA A 84 20.28 -18.25 11.26
N ALA A 85 19.79 -17.67 10.16
CA ALA A 85 18.36 -17.38 10.01
C ALA A 85 17.48 -18.64 10.03
N LYS A 86 17.92 -19.73 9.37
CA LYS A 86 17.21 -21.02 9.39
C LYS A 86 17.11 -21.59 10.81
N LEU A 87 18.20 -21.56 11.57
CA LEU A 87 18.22 -22.04 12.96
C LEU A 87 17.36 -21.18 13.87
N ALA A 88 17.32 -19.85 13.64
CA ALA A 88 16.46 -18.96 14.39
C ALA A 88 14.98 -19.35 14.26
N VAL A 89 14.52 -19.69 13.06
CA VAL A 89 13.10 -19.97 12.77
C VAL A 89 12.71 -21.44 13.00
N ALA A 90 13.68 -22.35 13.14
CA ALA A 90 13.42 -23.78 13.32
C ALA A 90 12.52 -24.11 14.53
N THR A 91 12.47 -23.24 15.54
CA THR A 91 11.60 -23.40 16.71
C THR A 91 10.25 -22.71 16.60
N ALA A 92 10.01 -21.88 15.57
CA ALA A 92 8.76 -21.13 15.42
C ALA A 92 7.52 -22.04 15.41
N GLY A 93 7.61 -23.22 14.77
CA GLY A 93 6.52 -24.22 14.74
C GLY A 93 6.34 -25.03 16.03
N ARG A 94 7.32 -25.00 16.95
CA ARG A 94 7.28 -25.74 18.23
C ARG A 94 6.72 -24.91 19.39
N ILE A 95 6.60 -23.60 19.19
CA ILE A 95 6.09 -22.67 20.19
C ILE A 95 4.57 -22.73 20.17
N GLY A 96 4.01 -23.69 20.93
CA GLY A 96 2.56 -23.89 21.07
C GLY A 96 1.84 -22.78 21.87
N ARG A 97 2.59 -21.85 22.49
CA ARG A 97 2.05 -20.67 23.18
C ARG A 97 2.78 -19.41 22.72
N PRO A 98 2.08 -18.33 22.34
CA PRO A 98 2.73 -17.13 21.83
C PRO A 98 3.64 -16.55 22.91
N ILE A 99 4.96 -16.56 22.67
CA ILE A 99 5.92 -15.75 23.42
C ILE A 99 6.17 -14.53 22.54
N PRO A 100 5.49 -13.38 22.79
CA PRO A 100 5.45 -12.25 21.85
C PRO A 100 6.83 -11.72 21.46
N ARG A 101 7.80 -11.80 22.38
CA ARG A 101 9.17 -11.33 22.16
C ARG A 101 9.92 -12.16 21.11
N LEU A 102 9.64 -13.47 20.98
CA LEU A 102 10.34 -14.35 20.04
C LEU A 102 9.88 -14.13 18.58
N TRP A 103 8.61 -13.77 18.36
CA TRP A 103 8.09 -13.47 17.02
C TRP A 103 8.86 -12.36 16.32
N ARG A 104 9.33 -11.36 17.07
CA ARG A 104 10.18 -10.30 16.53
C ARG A 104 11.48 -10.86 15.95
N PHE A 105 12.12 -11.80 16.64
CA PHE A 105 13.36 -12.41 16.17
C PHE A 105 13.15 -13.33 14.96
N PHE A 106 12.03 -14.07 14.91
CA PHE A 106 11.68 -14.83 13.70
C PHE A 106 11.45 -13.92 12.49
N ALA A 107 10.74 -12.80 12.70
CA ALA A 107 10.50 -11.83 11.64
C ALA A 107 11.80 -11.20 11.12
N VAL A 108 12.71 -10.83 12.03
CA VAL A 108 14.03 -10.32 11.67
C VAL A 108 14.84 -11.37 10.91
N ALA A 109 14.88 -12.60 11.40
CA ALA A 109 15.64 -13.69 10.78
C ALA A 109 15.15 -13.98 9.35
N GLU A 110 13.85 -14.12 9.13
CA GLU A 110 13.30 -14.33 7.78
C GLU A 110 13.54 -13.13 6.85
N CYS A 111 13.46 -11.90 7.36
CA CYS A 111 13.73 -10.71 6.56
C CYS A 111 15.19 -10.67 6.09
N VAL A 112 16.11 -10.97 7.00
CA VAL A 112 17.55 -11.02 6.71
C VAL A 112 17.89 -12.20 5.79
N HIS A 113 17.22 -13.34 5.95
CA HIS A 113 17.34 -14.49 5.05
C HIS A 113 16.98 -14.11 3.61
N GLY A 114 15.82 -13.47 3.41
CA GLY A 114 15.42 -13.00 2.08
C GLY A 114 16.42 -12.03 1.47
N GLN A 115 16.95 -11.09 2.27
CA GLN A 115 17.99 -10.15 1.80
C GLN A 115 19.27 -10.88 1.37
N ALA A 116 19.74 -11.83 2.18
CA ALA A 116 20.94 -12.61 1.86
C ALA A 116 20.76 -13.41 0.56
N ILE A 117 19.58 -13.96 0.30
CA ILE A 117 19.29 -14.65 -0.98
C ILE A 117 19.40 -13.67 -2.15
N VAL A 118 18.75 -12.50 -2.06
CA VAL A 118 18.79 -11.50 -3.15
C VAL A 118 20.20 -10.99 -3.42
N LEU A 119 20.99 -10.74 -2.37
CA LEU A 119 22.37 -10.24 -2.50
C LEU A 119 23.36 -11.27 -3.07
N GLN A 120 23.05 -12.57 -2.99
CA GLN A 120 23.85 -13.63 -3.60
C GLN A 120 23.59 -13.80 -5.11
N ILE A 121 22.57 -13.13 -5.65
CA ILE A 121 22.24 -13.23 -7.07
C ILE A 121 23.32 -12.50 -7.88
N ASP A 122 24.19 -13.27 -8.52
CA ASP A 122 25.16 -12.81 -9.51
C ASP A 122 24.54 -12.86 -10.93
N PRO A 123 24.30 -11.72 -11.60
CA PRO A 123 23.68 -11.69 -12.93
C PRO A 123 24.54 -12.28 -14.06
N GLU A 124 25.85 -12.40 -13.87
CA GLU A 124 26.78 -12.93 -14.88
C GLU A 124 26.90 -14.45 -14.75
N LYS A 125 26.86 -14.98 -13.52
CA LYS A 125 26.98 -16.42 -13.26
C LYS A 125 25.65 -17.16 -13.29
N HIS A 126 24.56 -16.52 -12.88
CA HIS A 126 23.24 -17.16 -12.84
C HIS A 126 22.46 -16.86 -14.11
N ASP A 127 21.88 -17.91 -14.71
CA ASP A 127 20.92 -17.73 -15.79
C ASP A 127 19.62 -17.06 -15.28
N LYS A 128 18.82 -16.53 -16.20
CA LYS A 128 17.59 -15.81 -15.86
C LYS A 128 16.63 -16.65 -15.01
N THR A 129 16.56 -17.96 -15.27
CA THR A 129 15.70 -18.90 -14.54
C THR A 129 16.14 -19.05 -13.09
N ALA A 130 17.45 -19.25 -12.83
CA ALA A 130 17.97 -19.33 -11.47
C ALA A 130 17.81 -18.00 -10.73
N GLN A 131 18.05 -16.86 -11.39
CA GLN A 131 17.84 -15.54 -10.79
C GLN A 131 16.38 -15.35 -10.36
N ASP A 132 15.42 -15.75 -11.20
CA ASP A 132 14.00 -15.62 -10.90
C ASP A 132 13.56 -16.59 -9.80
N ALA A 133 14.08 -17.82 -9.78
CA ALA A 133 13.83 -18.76 -8.69
C ALA A 133 14.32 -18.24 -7.32
N LEU A 134 15.53 -17.68 -7.27
CA LEU A 134 16.09 -17.08 -6.05
C LEU A 134 15.27 -15.87 -5.58
N LYS A 135 14.80 -15.03 -6.50
CA LYS A 135 13.92 -13.90 -6.15
C LYS A 135 12.58 -14.38 -5.59
N LEU A 136 11.97 -15.41 -6.19
CA LEU A 136 10.72 -15.98 -5.68
C LEU A 136 10.92 -16.59 -4.29
N GLU A 137 12.03 -17.29 -4.04
CA GLU A 137 12.36 -17.80 -2.72
C GLU A 137 12.51 -16.66 -1.71
N ALA A 138 13.27 -15.61 -2.04
CA ALA A 138 13.43 -14.44 -1.19
C ALA A 138 12.09 -13.74 -0.88
N MET A 139 11.22 -13.62 -1.88
CA MET A 139 9.86 -13.08 -1.73
C MET A 139 9.05 -13.86 -0.70
N ASP A 140 9.10 -15.19 -0.73
CA ASP A 140 8.41 -16.01 0.28
C ASP A 140 9.00 -15.82 1.69
N ARG A 141 10.33 -15.60 1.82
CA ARG A 141 10.95 -15.22 3.10
C ARG A 141 10.44 -13.88 3.61
N PHE A 142 10.32 -12.87 2.75
CA PHE A 142 9.75 -11.57 3.14
C PHE A 142 8.29 -11.67 3.56
N VAL A 143 7.48 -12.51 2.90
CA VAL A 143 6.11 -12.78 3.33
C VAL A 143 6.08 -13.43 4.71
N GLN A 144 6.95 -14.41 4.97
CA GLN A 144 7.03 -15.06 6.27
C GLN A 144 7.51 -14.09 7.37
N ALA A 145 8.44 -13.20 7.05
CA ALA A 145 8.86 -12.12 7.93
C ALA A 145 7.69 -11.20 8.32
N ALA A 146 6.89 -10.77 7.33
CA ALA A 146 5.70 -9.95 7.57
C ALA A 146 4.65 -10.68 8.42
N ARG A 147 4.48 -12.00 8.23
CA ARG A 147 3.57 -12.83 9.05
C ARG A 147 3.99 -12.88 10.51
N PHE A 148 5.28 -13.12 10.78
CA PHE A 148 5.79 -13.11 12.15
C PHE A 148 5.72 -11.72 12.78
N ALA A 149 6.03 -10.67 12.02
CA ALA A 149 5.93 -9.30 12.48
C ALA A 149 4.48 -8.89 12.81
N ALA A 150 3.49 -9.48 12.12
CA ALA A 150 2.07 -9.23 12.36
C ALA A 150 1.54 -9.77 13.71
N GLU A 151 2.32 -10.61 14.41
CA GLU A 151 1.99 -11.15 15.74
C GLU A 151 2.51 -10.27 16.89
N VAL A 152 3.19 -9.16 16.56
CA VAL A 152 3.81 -8.22 17.50
C VAL A 152 3.49 -6.81 17.03
N PRO A 153 3.42 -5.79 17.90
CA PRO A 153 3.30 -4.39 17.48
C PRO A 153 4.62 -3.89 16.84
N ALA A 154 4.95 -4.39 15.65
CA ALA A 154 6.21 -4.13 14.95
C ALA A 154 5.97 -3.66 13.50
N ASP A 155 5.18 -2.61 13.33
CA ASP A 155 4.75 -2.08 12.03
C ASP A 155 5.94 -1.74 11.11
N ALA A 156 6.99 -1.13 11.65
CA ALA A 156 8.20 -0.81 10.91
C ALA A 156 8.85 -2.07 10.28
N LEU A 157 8.83 -3.22 10.97
CA LEU A 157 9.40 -4.45 10.44
C LEU A 157 8.55 -5.04 9.31
N MET A 158 7.22 -4.93 9.39
CA MET A 158 6.32 -5.31 8.29
C MET A 158 6.55 -4.44 7.06
N VAL A 159 6.73 -3.12 7.24
CA VAL A 159 7.01 -2.18 6.15
C VAL A 159 8.36 -2.48 5.50
N VAL A 160 9.41 -2.74 6.28
CA VAL A 160 10.74 -3.12 5.75
C VAL A 160 10.65 -4.42 4.94
N ALA A 161 9.98 -5.46 5.47
CA ALA A 161 9.78 -6.71 4.72
C ALA A 161 9.03 -6.48 3.41
N ALA A 162 7.99 -5.63 3.42
CA ALA A 162 7.24 -5.26 2.22
C ALA A 162 8.07 -4.48 1.20
N GLN A 163 8.98 -3.61 1.65
CA GLN A 163 9.89 -2.88 0.77
C GLN A 163 10.87 -3.82 0.07
N HIS A 164 11.46 -4.78 0.79
CA HIS A 164 12.35 -5.76 0.18
C HIS A 164 11.59 -6.70 -0.77
N TYR A 165 10.37 -7.09 -0.41
CA TYR A 165 9.48 -7.83 -1.31
C TYR A 165 9.21 -7.05 -2.61
N TRP A 166 8.86 -5.76 -2.50
CA TRP A 166 8.65 -4.91 -3.66
C TRP A 166 9.88 -4.91 -4.57
N ASN A 167 11.06 -4.64 -4.01
CA ASN A 167 12.31 -4.61 -4.77
C ASN A 167 12.60 -5.94 -5.48
N ALA A 168 12.37 -7.09 -4.84
CA ALA A 168 12.56 -8.41 -5.44
C ALA A 168 11.54 -8.70 -6.56
N SER A 169 10.31 -8.20 -6.41
CA SER A 169 9.20 -8.44 -7.35
C SER A 169 9.25 -7.59 -8.62
N VAL A 170 10.00 -6.47 -8.65
CA VAL A 170 10.09 -5.56 -9.82
C VAL A 170 10.43 -6.30 -11.11
N ALA A 171 11.32 -7.30 -11.03
CA ALA A 171 11.74 -8.09 -12.20
C ALA A 171 10.61 -8.91 -12.86
N PHE A 172 9.49 -9.12 -12.17
CA PHE A 172 8.34 -9.88 -12.65
C PHE A 172 7.19 -9.00 -13.16
N MET A 173 7.31 -7.68 -13.03
CA MET A 173 6.20 -6.75 -13.35
C MET A 173 6.07 -6.46 -14.84
N ALA A 174 7.11 -6.71 -15.64
CA ALA A 174 7.15 -6.35 -17.06
C ALA A 174 6.22 -7.20 -17.94
N LEU A 175 6.06 -8.50 -17.63
CA LEU A 175 5.26 -9.43 -18.44
C LEU A 175 4.03 -9.91 -17.68
N VAL A 176 2.93 -10.07 -18.43
CA VAL A 176 1.64 -10.59 -17.92
C VAL A 176 1.82 -11.97 -17.27
N GLN A 177 2.61 -12.86 -17.90
CA GLN A 177 2.81 -14.22 -17.40
C GLN A 177 3.58 -14.21 -16.07
N THR A 178 4.58 -13.34 -15.92
CA THR A 178 5.40 -13.26 -14.70
C THR A 178 4.64 -12.60 -13.55
N ARG A 179 3.78 -11.61 -13.82
CA ARG A 179 2.91 -11.02 -12.78
C ARG A 179 1.97 -12.05 -12.15
N LYS A 180 1.43 -12.99 -12.93
CA LYS A 180 0.60 -14.08 -12.38
C LYS A 180 1.32 -14.95 -11.36
N VAL A 181 2.62 -15.14 -11.51
CA VAL A 181 3.45 -15.93 -10.57
C VAL A 181 3.55 -15.23 -9.21
N VAL A 182 3.58 -13.90 -9.20
CA VAL A 182 3.71 -13.07 -7.98
C VAL A 182 2.40 -12.99 -7.19
N LEU A 183 1.25 -13.12 -7.86
CA LEU A 183 -0.08 -12.93 -7.26
C LEU A 183 -0.30 -13.64 -5.92
N PRO A 184 0.02 -14.95 -5.74
CA PRO A 184 -0.27 -15.65 -4.48
C PRO A 184 0.56 -15.12 -3.30
N SER A 185 1.84 -14.80 -3.50
CA SER A 185 2.70 -14.28 -2.44
C SER A 185 2.35 -12.83 -2.10
N LEU A 186 1.95 -12.03 -3.09
CA LEU A 186 1.52 -10.65 -2.92
C LEU A 186 0.22 -10.54 -2.11
N ASP A 187 -0.77 -11.39 -2.42
CA ASP A 187 -2.03 -11.45 -1.66
C ASP A 187 -1.78 -11.78 -0.18
N ARG A 188 -0.86 -12.72 0.11
CA ARG A 188 -0.45 -13.05 1.49
C ARG A 188 0.21 -11.86 2.17
N LEU A 189 1.11 -11.13 1.49
CA LEU A 189 1.77 -9.96 2.03
C LEU A 189 0.77 -8.85 2.38
N ILE A 190 -0.14 -8.52 1.46
CA ILE A 190 -1.14 -7.47 1.63
C ILE A 190 -2.07 -7.78 2.82
N LYS A 191 -2.45 -9.05 3.01
CA LYS A 191 -3.25 -9.48 4.17
C LYS A 191 -2.53 -9.25 5.51
N CYS A 192 -1.22 -9.47 5.57
CA CYS A 192 -0.44 -9.17 6.78
C CYS A 192 -0.38 -7.66 7.02
N LEU A 193 -0.09 -6.94 5.95
CA LEU A 193 0.04 -5.50 5.94
C LEU A 193 -1.23 -4.76 6.35
N ALA A 194 -2.42 -5.32 6.11
CA ALA A 194 -3.70 -4.73 6.50
C ALA A 194 -3.83 -4.43 8.01
N LYS A 195 -3.01 -5.05 8.87
CA LYS A 195 -2.95 -4.71 10.31
C LYS A 195 -2.28 -3.35 10.57
N VAL A 196 -1.40 -2.90 9.68
CA VAL A 196 -0.74 -1.59 9.77
C VAL A 196 -1.70 -0.51 9.30
N LYS A 197 -2.10 0.39 10.19
CA LYS A 197 -2.95 1.52 9.84
C LYS A 197 -2.15 2.53 9.03
N VAL A 198 -2.71 2.97 7.90
CA VAL A 198 -2.13 4.04 7.08
C VAL A 198 -3.07 5.23 7.13
N THR A 199 -2.55 6.39 7.51
CA THR A 199 -3.26 7.65 7.62
C THR A 199 -2.57 8.74 6.80
N ASP A 200 -3.18 9.91 6.67
CA ASP A 200 -2.56 11.06 5.99
C ASP A 200 -1.31 11.58 6.72
N GLU A 201 -1.13 11.29 8.01
CA GLU A 201 0.11 11.63 8.75
C GLU A 201 1.22 10.57 8.61
N THR A 202 0.90 9.38 8.06
CA THR A 202 1.91 8.32 7.85
C THR A 202 2.93 8.77 6.83
N ASP A 203 4.21 8.38 6.96
CA ASP A 203 5.26 8.70 6.00
C ASP A 203 4.83 8.48 4.53
N GLU A 204 5.07 9.48 3.69
CA GLU A 204 4.68 9.50 2.28
C GLU A 204 5.23 8.28 1.53
N GLU A 205 6.45 7.85 1.81
CA GLU A 205 7.05 6.70 1.14
C GLU A 205 6.37 5.39 1.54
N VAL A 206 5.91 5.27 2.78
CA VAL A 206 5.12 4.12 3.26
C VAL A 206 3.75 4.09 2.58
N ARG A 207 3.11 5.25 2.41
CA ARG A 207 1.86 5.36 1.65
C ARG A 207 2.04 4.97 0.19
N LYS A 208 3.06 5.52 -0.48
CA LYS A 208 3.39 5.19 -1.88
C LYS A 208 3.67 3.71 -2.05
N LEU A 209 4.46 3.09 -1.16
CA LEU A 209 4.71 1.65 -1.18
C LEU A 209 3.40 0.87 -1.07
N ARG A 210 2.51 1.27 -0.16
CA ARG A 210 1.20 0.62 0.01
C ARG A 210 0.34 0.72 -1.25
N VAL A 211 0.26 1.90 -1.87
CA VAL A 211 -0.47 2.10 -3.13
C VAL A 211 0.13 1.22 -4.24
N LYS A 212 1.45 1.23 -4.40
CA LYS A 212 2.17 0.40 -5.40
C LYS A 212 1.87 -1.09 -5.25
N LEU A 213 1.83 -1.61 -4.02
CA LEU A 213 1.49 -3.01 -3.77
C LEU A 213 0.04 -3.35 -4.17
N TYR A 214 -0.91 -2.45 -3.89
CA TYR A 214 -2.31 -2.65 -4.32
C TYR A 214 -2.47 -2.52 -5.84
N VAL A 215 -1.80 -1.57 -6.49
CA VAL A 215 -1.79 -1.44 -7.95
C VAL A 215 -1.26 -2.71 -8.59
N LEU A 216 -0.12 -3.23 -8.12
CA LEU A 216 0.42 -4.51 -8.60
C LEU A 216 -0.56 -5.66 -8.37
N LEU A 217 -1.25 -5.71 -7.22
CA LEU A 217 -2.27 -6.72 -6.96
C LEU A 217 -3.40 -6.64 -8.00
N PHE A 218 -3.86 -5.44 -8.33
CA PHE A 218 -4.92 -5.24 -9.30
C PHE A 218 -4.47 -5.60 -10.72
N GLU A 219 -3.26 -5.22 -11.13
CA GLU A 219 -2.67 -5.65 -12.40
C GLU A 219 -2.62 -7.19 -12.49
N CYS A 220 -2.14 -7.86 -11.43
CA CYS A 220 -2.11 -9.31 -11.37
C CYS A 220 -3.51 -9.95 -11.46
N LEU A 221 -4.51 -9.35 -10.81
CA LEU A 221 -5.90 -9.83 -10.85
C LEU A 221 -6.56 -9.60 -12.22
N THR A 222 -6.26 -8.47 -12.86
CA THR A 222 -6.69 -8.15 -14.23
C THR A 222 -6.11 -9.15 -15.22
N ASP A 223 -4.82 -9.43 -15.14
CA ASP A 223 -4.14 -10.42 -15.97
C ASP A 223 -4.71 -11.83 -15.79
N ALA A 224 -5.07 -12.18 -14.55
CA ALA A 224 -5.70 -13.44 -14.19
C ALA A 224 -7.21 -13.48 -14.49
N GLN A 225 -7.81 -12.38 -14.97
CA GLN A 225 -9.25 -12.22 -15.21
C GLN A 225 -10.12 -12.53 -13.97
N ARG A 226 -9.59 -12.29 -12.77
CA ARG A 226 -10.27 -12.52 -11.48
C ARG A 226 -11.07 -11.28 -11.07
N TRP A 227 -12.07 -10.90 -11.87
CA TRP A 227 -12.82 -9.65 -11.73
C TRP A 227 -13.54 -9.49 -10.39
N SER A 228 -14.13 -10.57 -9.87
CA SER A 228 -14.80 -10.58 -8.57
C SER A 228 -13.84 -10.26 -7.42
N ASP A 229 -12.66 -10.86 -7.48
CA ASP A 229 -11.65 -10.74 -6.42
C ASP A 229 -11.00 -9.36 -6.49
N GLY A 230 -10.84 -8.81 -7.70
CA GLY A 230 -10.43 -7.43 -7.93
C GLY A 230 -11.39 -6.41 -7.31
N LEU A 231 -12.71 -6.62 -7.41
CA LEU A 231 -13.68 -5.74 -6.75
C LEU A 231 -13.61 -5.81 -5.23
N GLU A 232 -13.45 -7.01 -4.67
CA GLU A 232 -13.29 -7.15 -3.23
C GLU A 232 -11.98 -6.51 -2.76
N ALA A 233 -10.89 -6.69 -3.51
CA ALA A 233 -9.59 -6.12 -3.20
C ALA A 233 -9.60 -4.58 -3.27
N THR A 234 -10.26 -3.97 -4.27
CA THR A 234 -10.43 -2.51 -4.34
C THR A 234 -11.28 -1.96 -3.21
N ALA A 235 -12.36 -2.64 -2.81
CA ALA A 235 -13.14 -2.23 -1.66
C ALA A 235 -12.31 -2.26 -0.36
N LYS A 236 -11.49 -3.31 -0.17
CA LYS A 236 -10.58 -3.42 0.98
C LYS A 236 -9.52 -2.33 0.97
N SER A 237 -8.90 -2.04 -0.18
CA SER A 237 -7.83 -1.04 -0.28
C SER A 237 -8.33 0.36 0.07
N LEU A 238 -9.52 0.74 -0.41
CA LEU A 238 -10.13 2.05 -0.14
C LEU A 238 -10.49 2.22 1.35
N LYS A 239 -10.80 1.13 2.05
CA LYS A 239 -11.04 1.16 3.50
C LYS A 239 -9.75 1.30 4.33
N VAL A 240 -8.63 0.75 3.84
CA VAL A 240 -7.35 0.72 4.57
C VAL A 240 -6.50 1.96 4.30
N LEU A 241 -6.62 2.56 3.12
CA LEU A 241 -5.87 3.74 2.70
C LEU A 241 -6.67 5.04 2.90
N PRO A 242 -5.99 6.16 3.19
CA PRO A 242 -6.64 7.47 3.26
C PRO A 242 -7.10 7.93 1.87
N ALA A 243 -8.08 8.84 1.83
CA ALA A 243 -8.70 9.34 0.60
C ALA A 243 -7.70 9.96 -0.38
N SER A 244 -6.63 10.57 0.13
CA SER A 244 -5.52 11.14 -0.67
C SER A 244 -4.85 10.12 -1.60
N CYS A 245 -4.90 8.83 -1.26
CA CYS A 245 -4.27 7.74 -2.01
C CYS A 245 -5.24 7.00 -2.95
N HIS A 246 -6.53 7.37 -3.00
CA HIS A 246 -7.53 6.59 -3.72
C HIS A 246 -7.50 6.79 -5.24
N LYS A 247 -6.98 7.93 -5.72
CA LYS A 247 -6.99 8.34 -7.14
C LYS A 247 -6.53 7.21 -8.07
N ASP A 248 -5.40 6.58 -7.79
CA ASP A 248 -4.78 5.56 -8.65
C ASP A 248 -5.48 4.18 -8.57
N LEU A 249 -6.33 3.97 -7.56
CA LEU A 249 -7.03 2.69 -7.32
C LEU A 249 -8.40 2.65 -8.00
N TRP A 250 -8.97 3.83 -8.28
CA TRP A 250 -10.31 3.97 -8.83
C TRP A 250 -10.44 3.48 -10.26
N ASP A 251 -9.44 3.71 -11.10
CA ASP A 251 -9.44 3.25 -12.49
C ASP A 251 -9.56 1.73 -12.56
N PHE A 252 -8.83 1.02 -11.68
CA PHE A 252 -8.95 -0.43 -11.54
C PHE A 252 -10.31 -0.86 -11.03
N ARG A 253 -10.89 -0.14 -10.05
CA ARG A 253 -12.24 -0.44 -9.55
C ARG A 253 -13.28 -0.32 -10.65
N ILE A 254 -13.22 0.73 -11.47
CA ILE A 254 -14.10 0.92 -12.62
C ILE A 254 -13.92 -0.21 -13.64
N GLN A 255 -12.68 -0.54 -13.98
CA GLN A 255 -12.36 -1.63 -14.89
C GLN A 255 -12.95 -2.96 -14.40
N PHE A 256 -12.78 -3.27 -13.10
CA PHE A 256 -13.34 -4.47 -12.49
C PHE A 256 -14.88 -4.45 -12.47
N MET A 257 -15.51 -3.30 -12.22
CA MET A 257 -16.97 -3.20 -12.24
C MET A 257 -17.52 -3.44 -13.66
N GLY A 258 -16.91 -2.86 -14.69
CA GLY A 258 -17.37 -3.01 -16.07
C GLY A 258 -17.25 -4.44 -16.60
N ARG A 259 -16.25 -5.19 -16.16
CA ARG A 259 -16.00 -6.58 -16.60
C ARG A 259 -16.64 -7.63 -15.71
N ASN A 260 -16.99 -7.27 -14.48
CA ASN A 260 -17.69 -8.15 -13.56
C ASN A 260 -19.18 -8.08 -13.87
N GLY A 261 -19.71 -9.05 -14.63
CA GLY A 261 -21.12 -9.12 -15.06
C GLY A 261 -22.17 -9.28 -13.94
N LYS A 262 -21.86 -8.87 -12.70
CA LYS A 262 -22.78 -8.79 -11.57
C LYS A 262 -23.46 -7.42 -11.54
N ASP A 263 -24.62 -7.36 -10.87
CA ASP A 263 -25.45 -6.16 -10.79
C ASP A 263 -24.69 -4.95 -10.23
N THR A 264 -24.58 -3.92 -11.07
CA THR A 264 -23.92 -2.64 -10.78
C THR A 264 -24.55 -1.92 -9.57
N ALA A 265 -25.82 -2.15 -9.25
CA ALA A 265 -26.53 -1.40 -8.21
C ALA A 265 -25.93 -1.55 -6.80
N ALA A 266 -25.58 -2.77 -6.38
CA ALA A 266 -25.00 -3.03 -5.05
C ALA A 266 -23.56 -2.49 -4.93
N GLU A 267 -22.80 -2.50 -6.03
CA GLU A 267 -21.44 -1.96 -6.05
C GLU A 267 -21.42 -0.43 -6.09
N MET A 268 -22.42 0.19 -6.74
CA MET A 268 -22.58 1.66 -6.75
C MET A 268 -22.89 2.25 -5.38
N LEU A 269 -23.52 1.49 -4.48
CA LEU A 269 -23.73 1.90 -3.09
C LEU A 269 -22.39 2.06 -2.34
N LYS A 270 -21.42 1.17 -2.60
CA LYS A 270 -20.09 1.26 -1.98
C LYS A 270 -19.25 2.41 -2.53
N VAL A 271 -19.46 2.79 -3.80
CA VAL A 271 -18.80 3.96 -4.40
C VAL A 271 -19.33 5.27 -3.78
N ARG A 272 -20.62 5.32 -3.39
CA ARG A 272 -21.21 6.51 -2.73
C ARG A 272 -20.49 6.91 -1.45
N GLU A 273 -19.98 5.95 -0.70
CA GLU A 273 -19.22 6.21 0.53
C GLU A 273 -17.88 6.92 0.27
N SER A 274 -17.44 7.00 -0.99
CA SER A 274 -16.14 7.57 -1.38
C SER A 274 -16.21 8.98 -2.00
N GLY A 275 -17.41 9.57 -2.12
CA GLY A 275 -17.60 10.95 -2.55
C GLY A 275 -18.39 11.12 -3.86
N ALA A 276 -19.12 12.22 -3.96
CA ALA A 276 -20.05 12.56 -5.05
C ALA A 276 -19.39 12.59 -6.45
N GLU A 277 -18.23 13.23 -6.59
CA GLU A 277 -17.50 13.31 -7.86
C GLU A 277 -17.07 11.96 -8.40
N MET A 278 -16.66 11.05 -7.51
CA MET A 278 -16.24 9.72 -7.91
C MET A 278 -17.44 8.89 -8.37
N VAL A 279 -18.58 9.01 -7.68
CA VAL A 279 -19.85 8.38 -8.10
C VAL A 279 -20.21 8.80 -9.51
N ALA A 280 -20.08 10.08 -9.84
CA ALA A 280 -20.34 10.60 -11.17
C ALA A 280 -19.40 10.00 -12.23
N LYS A 281 -18.08 9.95 -11.96
CA LYS A 281 -17.09 9.31 -12.85
C LYS A 281 -17.40 7.84 -13.13
N VAL A 282 -17.80 7.10 -12.09
CA VAL A 282 -18.15 5.68 -12.26
C VAL A 282 -19.39 5.54 -13.14
N TRP A 283 -20.43 6.35 -12.91
CA TRP A 283 -21.66 6.30 -13.71
C TRP A 283 -21.41 6.62 -15.18
N THR A 284 -20.60 7.64 -15.50
CA THR A 284 -20.30 7.99 -16.90
C THR A 284 -19.48 6.91 -17.59
N THR A 285 -18.49 6.33 -16.92
CA THR A 285 -17.69 5.25 -17.50
C THR A 285 -18.53 4.00 -17.74
N LEU A 286 -19.45 3.68 -16.83
CA LEU A 286 -20.40 2.60 -16.98
C LEU A 286 -21.39 2.86 -18.13
N ALA A 287 -21.82 4.11 -18.32
CA ALA A 287 -22.65 4.50 -19.46
C ALA A 287 -21.90 4.22 -20.77
N GLN A 288 -20.68 4.72 -20.91
CA GLN A 288 -19.86 4.53 -22.11
C GLN A 288 -19.60 3.06 -22.45
N ALA A 289 -19.48 2.19 -21.45
CA ALA A 289 -19.29 0.75 -21.64
C ALA A 289 -20.59 -0.03 -21.95
N SER A 290 -21.76 0.57 -21.76
CA SER A 290 -23.05 -0.12 -21.94
C SER A 290 -23.49 -0.14 -23.40
N SER A 291 -24.03 -1.26 -23.88
CA SER A 291 -24.60 -1.35 -25.25
C SER A 291 -26.07 -0.90 -25.32
N SER A 292 -26.72 -0.62 -24.19
CA SER A 292 -28.15 -0.26 -24.13
C SER A 292 -28.32 1.24 -23.93
N LYS A 293 -28.94 1.93 -24.90
CA LYS A 293 -29.24 3.37 -24.82
C LYS A 293 -30.01 3.76 -23.55
N GLN A 294 -30.93 2.91 -23.10
CA GLN A 294 -31.73 3.18 -21.90
C GLN A 294 -30.90 3.09 -20.61
N LYS A 295 -29.94 2.16 -20.54
CA LYS A 295 -29.00 2.08 -19.41
C LYS A 295 -27.98 3.23 -19.44
N GLN A 296 -27.53 3.63 -20.64
CA GLN A 296 -26.67 4.80 -20.83
C GLN A 296 -27.35 6.07 -20.30
N LEU A 297 -28.59 6.33 -20.72
CA LEU A 297 -29.35 7.50 -20.29
C LEU A 297 -29.55 7.53 -18.77
N ALA A 298 -29.98 6.42 -18.17
CA ALA A 298 -30.15 6.32 -16.71
C ALA A 298 -28.83 6.50 -15.93
N ALA A 299 -27.70 6.08 -16.50
CA ALA A 299 -26.40 6.24 -15.88
C ALA A 299 -25.92 7.71 -15.93
N TYR A 300 -26.05 8.40 -17.07
CA TYR A 300 -25.71 9.83 -17.15
C TYR A 300 -26.56 10.69 -16.20
N GLN A 301 -27.87 10.42 -16.11
CA GLN A 301 -28.74 11.10 -15.14
C GLN A 301 -28.24 10.91 -13.70
N LYS A 302 -27.95 9.67 -13.31
CA LYS A 302 -27.43 9.37 -11.96
C LYS A 302 -26.07 10.00 -11.70
N ALA A 303 -25.24 10.22 -12.72
CA ALA A 303 -23.98 10.93 -12.58
C ALA A 303 -24.22 12.40 -12.20
N VAL A 304 -25.10 13.09 -12.93
CA VAL A 304 -25.49 14.47 -12.67
C VAL A 304 -26.17 14.61 -11.30
N ASP A 305 -27.10 13.72 -10.96
CA ASP A 305 -27.82 13.73 -9.68
C ASP A 305 -26.87 13.54 -8.48
N SER A 306 -25.81 12.75 -8.66
CA SER A 306 -24.85 12.51 -7.58
C SER A 306 -24.02 13.74 -7.22
N LEU A 307 -23.99 14.74 -8.10
CA LEU A 307 -23.24 15.98 -7.98
C LEU A 307 -24.11 17.18 -7.59
N ALA A 308 -25.33 16.96 -7.13
CA ALA A 308 -26.24 18.04 -6.74
C ALA A 308 -25.64 19.02 -5.71
N ASP A 309 -24.77 18.54 -4.82
CA ASP A 309 -24.10 19.35 -3.80
C ASP A 309 -22.73 19.94 -4.26
N ALA A 310 -22.31 19.65 -5.49
CA ALA A 310 -21.03 20.05 -6.06
C ALA A 310 -21.22 20.68 -7.47
N PRO A 311 -21.79 21.91 -7.53
CA PRO A 311 -22.26 22.52 -8.77
C PRO A 311 -21.15 22.72 -9.82
N LEU A 312 -19.94 23.13 -9.41
CA LEU A 312 -18.83 23.32 -10.35
C LEU A 312 -18.45 22.01 -11.05
N SER A 313 -18.37 20.92 -10.28
CA SER A 313 -18.07 19.59 -10.82
C SER A 313 -19.25 19.06 -11.64
N GLN A 314 -20.49 19.40 -11.29
CA GLN A 314 -21.71 19.00 -12.02
C GLN A 314 -21.75 19.51 -13.47
N VAL A 315 -21.21 20.70 -13.74
CA VAL A 315 -21.17 21.32 -15.09
C VAL A 315 -20.56 20.40 -16.13
N GLU A 316 -19.41 19.77 -15.82
CA GLU A 316 -18.72 18.87 -16.75
C GLU A 316 -19.60 17.67 -17.15
N TYR A 317 -20.36 17.13 -16.18
CA TYR A 317 -21.24 15.99 -16.40
C TYR A 317 -22.54 16.35 -17.12
N LEU A 318 -23.04 17.58 -16.95
CA LEU A 318 -24.16 18.11 -17.72
C LEU A 318 -23.78 18.27 -19.20
N VAL A 319 -22.57 18.76 -19.49
CA VAL A 319 -22.05 18.86 -20.86
C VAL A 319 -21.89 17.48 -21.48
N LEU A 320 -21.26 16.53 -20.78
CA LEU A 320 -21.14 15.14 -21.21
C LEU A 320 -22.52 14.49 -21.48
N TYR A 321 -23.52 14.76 -20.63
CA TYR A 321 -24.86 14.24 -20.81
C TYR A 321 -25.55 14.87 -22.04
N GLY A 322 -25.40 16.18 -22.25
CA GLY A 322 -25.91 16.85 -23.45
C GLY A 322 -25.29 16.32 -24.74
N GLU A 323 -23.98 16.10 -24.76
CA GLU A 323 -23.27 15.49 -25.89
C GLU A 323 -23.77 14.07 -26.19
N PHE A 324 -23.98 13.26 -25.16
CA PHE A 324 -24.58 11.93 -25.31
C PHE A 324 -26.00 11.99 -25.92
N LEU A 325 -26.85 12.89 -25.43
CA LEU A 325 -28.22 13.03 -25.95
C LEU A 325 -28.21 13.40 -27.43
N TYR A 326 -27.38 14.37 -27.82
CA TYR A 326 -27.23 14.80 -29.20
C TYR A 326 -26.70 13.69 -30.11
N SER A 327 -25.58 13.06 -29.73
CA SER A 327 -24.95 11.99 -30.52
C SER A 327 -25.80 10.72 -30.63
N SER A 328 -26.68 10.46 -29.66
CA SER A 328 -27.53 9.27 -29.64
C SER A 328 -28.87 9.42 -30.38
N GLY A 329 -29.15 10.61 -30.91
CA GLY A 329 -30.35 10.93 -31.69
C GLY A 329 -31.59 11.26 -30.85
N TYR A 330 -31.42 11.71 -29.60
CA TYR A 330 -32.51 12.28 -28.81
C TYR A 330 -32.90 13.67 -29.34
N PRO A 331 -34.10 14.19 -28.99
CA PRO A 331 -34.51 15.53 -29.36
C PRO A 331 -33.42 16.57 -29.03
N SER A 332 -33.15 17.48 -29.97
CA SER A 332 -32.13 18.51 -29.80
C SER A 332 -32.42 19.45 -28.64
N GLU A 333 -33.70 19.63 -28.29
CA GLU A 333 -34.10 20.37 -27.09
C GLU A 333 -33.59 19.74 -25.80
N ASP A 334 -33.59 18.41 -25.68
CA ASP A 334 -33.12 17.74 -24.45
C ASP A 334 -31.63 17.98 -24.22
N ALA A 335 -30.82 17.90 -25.28
CA ALA A 335 -29.40 18.23 -25.24
C ALA A 335 -29.18 19.72 -24.90
N LYS A 336 -29.96 20.61 -25.52
CA LYS A 336 -29.90 22.06 -25.25
C LYS A 336 -30.24 22.37 -23.80
N ASN A 337 -31.25 21.70 -23.23
CA ASN A 337 -31.66 21.90 -21.84
C ASN A 337 -30.54 21.55 -20.86
N GLN A 338 -29.74 20.50 -21.13
CA GLN A 338 -28.59 20.17 -20.28
C GLN A 338 -27.48 21.25 -20.36
N LEU A 339 -27.22 21.79 -21.55
CA LEU A 339 -26.23 22.84 -21.74
C LEU A 339 -26.67 24.18 -21.13
N ILE A 340 -27.97 24.49 -21.18
CA ILE A 340 -28.55 25.65 -20.50
C ILE A 340 -28.38 25.48 -18.99
N ALA A 341 -28.73 24.33 -18.42
CA ALA A 341 -28.54 24.07 -16.99
C ALA A 341 -27.07 24.22 -16.57
N ALA A 342 -26.13 23.75 -17.41
CA ALA A 342 -24.70 23.93 -17.17
C ALA A 342 -24.28 25.42 -17.18
N ALA A 343 -24.81 26.20 -18.12
CA ALA A 343 -24.56 27.64 -18.21
C ALA A 343 -25.17 28.40 -17.02
N ASP A 344 -26.39 28.06 -16.60
CA ASP A 344 -27.07 28.66 -15.46
C ASP A 344 -26.25 28.47 -14.18
N ILE A 345 -25.73 27.25 -13.95
CA ILE A 345 -24.85 26.98 -12.80
C ILE A 345 -23.58 27.83 -12.84
N LEU A 346 -22.94 27.96 -14.01
CA LEU A 346 -21.73 28.79 -14.16
C LEU A 346 -22.02 30.28 -13.88
N LEU A 347 -23.14 30.80 -14.37
CA LEU A 347 -23.57 32.18 -14.12
C LEU A 347 -23.89 32.42 -12.64
N GLU A 348 -24.54 31.46 -11.97
CA GLU A 348 -24.80 31.52 -10.52
C GLU A 348 -23.51 31.49 -9.69
N LEU A 349 -22.46 30.80 -10.17
CA LEU A 349 -21.16 30.78 -9.51
C LEU A 349 -20.39 32.08 -9.74
N ASP A 350 -20.43 32.65 -10.95
CA ASP A 350 -19.76 33.92 -11.28
C ASP A 350 -20.37 35.09 -10.50
N THR A 351 -21.70 35.17 -10.44
CA THR A 351 -22.41 36.20 -9.65
C THR A 351 -22.10 36.11 -8.15
N ALA A 352 -22.00 34.90 -7.59
CA ALA A 352 -21.62 34.71 -6.19
C ALA A 352 -20.18 35.18 -5.89
N ILE A 353 -19.27 35.06 -6.85
CA ILE A 353 -17.89 35.54 -6.72
C ILE A 353 -17.87 37.07 -6.73
N ASP A 354 -18.61 37.69 -7.66
CA ASP A 354 -18.69 39.15 -7.76
C ASP A 354 -19.29 39.79 -6.49
N ASP A 355 -20.30 39.15 -5.87
CA ASP A 355 -20.91 39.61 -4.61
C ASP A 355 -19.94 39.51 -3.40
N GLU A 356 -19.12 38.46 -3.31
CA GLU A 356 -18.09 38.32 -2.26
C GLU A 356 -16.91 39.29 -2.48
N GLU A 357 -16.54 39.56 -3.73
CA GLU A 357 -15.55 40.59 -4.07
C GLU A 357 -16.05 41.99 -3.70
N ALA A 358 -17.31 42.32 -3.99
CA ALA A 358 -17.92 43.60 -3.62
C ALA A 358 -18.00 43.81 -2.10
N ASN A 359 -18.26 42.75 -1.32
CA ASN A 359 -18.28 42.81 0.14
C ASN A 359 -16.89 42.86 0.79
N SER A 360 -15.84 42.42 0.10
CA SER A 360 -14.45 42.46 0.61
C SER A 360 -13.69 43.73 0.19
N HIS A 361 -14.11 44.41 -0.89
CA HIS A 361 -13.44 45.59 -1.44
C HIS A 361 -14.01 46.92 -0.94
N GLY A 362 -14.00 47.09 0.38
CA GLY A 362 -13.93 48.42 1.00
C GLY A 362 -12.55 49.07 0.82
N GLY A 363 -12.08 49.24 -0.42
CA GLY A 363 -10.88 50.02 -0.76
C GLY A 363 -9.70 49.21 -1.34
N GLY A 364 -9.50 49.28 -2.67
CA GLY A 364 -8.30 48.76 -3.33
C GLY A 364 -8.37 48.82 -4.86
N SER A 365 -7.28 49.28 -5.49
CA SER A 365 -7.13 49.64 -6.92
C SER A 365 -7.21 48.45 -7.90
N GLU A 366 -7.57 48.73 -9.16
CA GLU A 366 -7.92 47.78 -10.24
C GLU A 366 -6.84 46.77 -10.66
N ALA A 367 -5.57 46.96 -10.29
CA ALA A 367 -4.45 46.15 -10.80
C ALA A 367 -4.26 44.79 -10.09
N ASP A 368 -4.76 44.60 -8.86
CA ASP A 368 -4.62 43.34 -8.10
C ASP A 368 -5.77 42.32 -8.34
N ARG A 369 -6.79 42.72 -9.11
CA ARG A 369 -8.05 41.95 -9.30
C ARG A 369 -7.85 40.58 -9.95
N SER A 370 -6.88 40.44 -10.86
CA SER A 370 -6.66 39.19 -11.60
C SER A 370 -6.09 38.06 -10.72
N SER A 371 -5.24 38.38 -9.75
CA SER A 371 -4.61 37.39 -8.87
C SER A 371 -5.55 36.98 -7.73
N MET A 372 -6.38 37.91 -7.23
CA MET A 372 -7.38 37.67 -6.20
C MET A 372 -8.57 36.83 -6.68
N ARG A 373 -9.01 36.98 -7.94
CA ARG A 373 -10.10 36.16 -8.53
C ARG A 373 -9.88 34.65 -8.37
N SER A 374 -8.63 34.19 -8.55
CA SER A 374 -8.30 32.76 -8.44
C SER A 374 -8.33 32.21 -7.01
N SER A 375 -8.08 33.06 -6.01
CA SER A 375 -8.02 32.69 -4.60
C SER A 375 -9.39 32.80 -3.93
N ILE A 376 -10.20 33.79 -4.29
CA ILE A 376 -11.57 33.97 -3.80
C ILE A 376 -12.50 32.86 -4.33
N ALA A 377 -12.36 32.46 -5.60
CA ALA A 377 -13.15 31.36 -6.18
C ALA A 377 -13.05 30.05 -5.37
N ARG A 378 -11.87 29.72 -4.81
CA ARG A 378 -11.72 28.52 -3.95
C ARG A 378 -12.42 28.65 -2.60
N THR A 379 -12.56 29.87 -2.10
CA THR A 379 -13.10 30.16 -0.75
C THR A 379 -14.64 30.21 -0.78
N ALA A 380 -15.24 30.85 -1.79
CA ALA A 380 -16.70 30.88 -1.99
C ALA A 380 -17.29 29.46 -2.15
N ILE A 381 -16.58 28.56 -2.84
CA ILE A 381 -16.97 27.14 -3.02
C ILE A 381 -17.02 26.38 -1.68
N THR A 382 -16.13 26.70 -0.74
CA THR A 382 -16.10 26.05 0.59
C THR A 382 -17.13 26.63 1.56
N ALA A 383 -17.50 27.90 1.43
CA ALA A 383 -18.54 28.52 2.26
C ALA A 383 -19.96 28.04 1.90
N LYS A 384 -20.27 27.90 0.60
CA LYS A 384 -21.61 27.48 0.13
C LYS A 384 -21.92 26.01 0.45
N THR A 385 -20.90 25.14 0.49
CA THR A 385 -21.02 23.72 0.88
C THR A 385 -21.24 23.51 2.39
N ALA A 386 -20.79 24.44 3.24
CA ALA A 386 -21.07 24.39 4.68
C ALA A 386 -22.51 24.83 5.03
N ALA A 387 -23.10 25.73 4.23
CA ALA A 387 -24.43 26.30 4.48
C ALA A 387 -25.59 25.34 4.18
N THR A 388 -25.41 24.32 3.34
CA THR A 388 -26.46 23.36 2.95
C THR A 388 -26.64 22.19 3.93
N SER A 389 -25.78 22.01 4.93
CA SER A 389 -25.85 20.87 5.87
C SER A 389 -26.83 21.05 7.06
N VAL A 390 -27.45 22.22 7.24
CA VAL A 390 -28.33 22.47 8.40
C VAL A 390 -29.71 22.98 7.98
N LYS A 391 -30.62 22.05 7.64
CA LYS A 391 -32.04 22.02 8.08
C LYS A 391 -32.85 21.02 7.27
N GLY A 392 -33.38 20.00 7.95
CA GLY A 392 -34.32 19.05 7.37
C GLY A 392 -35.10 18.25 8.41
N SER A 393 -35.64 18.90 9.46
CA SER A 393 -36.65 18.28 10.32
C SER A 393 -37.98 18.26 9.57
N ARG A 394 -38.47 17.07 9.16
CA ARG A 394 -39.79 16.90 8.53
C ARG A 394 -40.77 16.28 9.52
N LYS A 395 -41.77 17.10 9.85
CA LYS A 395 -43.03 16.80 10.55
C LYS A 395 -43.82 15.75 9.77
N ALA A 396 -44.23 14.66 10.42
CA ALA A 396 -45.17 13.69 9.88
C ALA A 396 -46.61 14.22 10.02
N GLY A 397 -47.32 14.29 8.90
CA GLY A 397 -48.75 14.60 8.81
C GLY A 397 -49.50 13.42 8.21
N SER A 398 -50.34 12.81 9.03
CA SER A 398 -51.33 11.78 8.71
C SER A 398 -52.40 12.28 7.73
N VAL A 399 -52.79 11.47 6.74
CA VAL A 399 -54.19 11.41 6.26
C VAL A 399 -54.50 9.97 5.84
N ALA A 400 -55.61 9.47 6.40
CA ALA A 400 -56.25 8.20 6.10
C ALA A 400 -57.31 8.34 5.00
N GLY A 401 -57.59 7.24 4.31
CA GLY A 401 -58.93 6.87 3.81
C GLY A 401 -59.31 7.34 2.40
N ALA A 402 -59.28 6.44 1.43
CA ALA A 402 -60.43 5.69 0.93
C ALA A 402 -59.95 4.59 -0.03
#